data_AF-A0A1Y1S6Q1-F1
#
_entry.id   AF-A0A1Y1S6Q1-F1
#
_cell.length_a   1.000
_cell.length_b   1.000
_cell.length_c   1.000
_cell.angle_alpha   90.00
_cell.angle_beta   90.00
_cell.angle_gamma   90.00
#
_symmetry.space_group_name_H-M   'P 1'
#
loop_
_entity.id
_entity.type
_entity.pdbx_description
1 polymer ?
#
loop_
_entity_poly.entity_id
_entity_poly.type
_entity_poly.pdbx_seq_one_letter_code
_entity_poly.pdbx_strand_id
1 'polypeptide(L)'
;MELTRKNRLIKAIILGAFTVLMLTLTIVVTVLLVRKHLKNKNNPKNETVVQKSDKKTETVKPDKSVNLKHYSNFIVIAKKIEELYKTSDDAAVTRYLESFGFTRSYIVSMTLLFTRDDVFLKISHPITKVINRVDCETIKNLKHPNIIETYQYYKFTANNSVTKTQYPVEITLSEKLNQFTWKGGDHAHIKMVMKDVLEGLAYLQTKRIIHNGILPVNLMQKWNGARNAIKIIDFVVSVILPEGETIIRLWKTRPSWWAAPELVINK
;
A
#
# COMPACT_ATOMS: atom_id res chain seq x y z
N MET A 1 41.73 5.76 29.39
CA MET A 1 40.93 6.99 29.63
C MET A 1 40.79 7.87 28.37
N GLU A 2 41.81 8.00 27.52
CA GLU A 2 41.71 8.76 26.25
C GLU A 2 40.76 8.16 25.20
N LEU A 3 40.77 6.83 25.03
CA LEU A 3 39.94 6.15 24.01
C LEU A 3 38.44 6.36 24.24
N THR A 4 38.01 6.37 25.51
CA THR A 4 36.64 6.64 25.92
C THR A 4 36.22 8.08 25.66
N ARG A 5 37.16 9.03 25.73
CA ARG A 5 36.94 10.46 25.45
C ARG A 5 36.82 10.71 23.94
N LYS A 6 37.68 10.07 23.12
CA LYS A 6 37.57 10.08 21.65
C LYS A 6 36.25 9.50 21.16
N ASN A 7 35.79 8.38 21.72
CA ASN A 7 34.51 7.78 21.32
C ASN A 7 33.28 8.63 21.68
N ARG A 8 33.32 9.38 22.79
CA ARG A 8 32.25 10.35 23.11
C ARG A 8 32.26 11.54 22.15
N LEU A 9 33.45 12.03 21.79
CA LEU A 9 33.60 13.13 20.84
C LEU A 9 33.08 12.75 19.45
N ILE A 10 33.42 11.55 18.95
CA ILE A 10 32.92 11.04 17.67
C ILE A 10 31.39 10.90 17.69
N LYS A 11 30.81 10.35 18.75
CA LYS A 11 29.34 10.25 18.89
C LYS A 11 28.67 11.64 18.92
N ALA A 12 29.27 12.61 19.59
CA ALA A 12 28.76 13.99 19.62
C ALA A 12 28.83 14.66 18.24
N ILE A 13 29.90 14.45 17.48
CA ILE A 13 30.05 14.96 16.11
C ILE A 13 29.02 14.32 15.17
N ILE A 14 28.81 13.00 15.25
CA ILE A 14 27.80 12.30 14.45
C ILE A 14 26.40 12.80 14.79
N LEU A 15 26.10 12.96 16.07
CA LEU A 15 24.79 13.47 16.51
C LEU A 15 24.58 14.92 16.05
N GLY A 16 25.60 15.78 16.13
CA GLY A 16 25.55 17.15 15.64
C GLY A 16 25.39 17.25 14.12
N ALA A 17 26.08 16.39 13.36
CA ALA A 17 25.90 16.32 11.91
C ALA A 17 24.50 15.84 11.53
N PHE A 18 23.95 14.86 12.27
CA PHE A 18 22.60 14.35 12.05
C PHE A 18 21.51 15.38 12.37
N THR A 19 21.67 16.16 13.44
CA THR A 19 20.70 17.22 13.78
C THR A 19 20.71 18.34 12.75
N VAL A 20 21.88 18.76 12.27
CA VAL A 20 22.00 19.77 11.20
C VAL A 20 21.39 19.26 9.89
N LEU A 21 21.60 17.98 9.53
CA LEU A 21 21.00 17.37 8.34
C LEU A 21 19.46 17.33 8.45
N MET A 22 18.92 16.98 9.62
CA MET A 22 17.47 16.94 9.82
C MET A 22 16.82 18.32 9.82
N LEU A 23 17.51 19.35 10.37
CA LEU A 23 17.08 20.75 10.32
C LEU A 23 17.10 21.30 8.89
N THR A 24 18.13 21.01 8.10
CA THR A 24 18.18 21.44 6.70
C THR A 24 17.11 20.75 5.86
N LEU A 25 16.86 19.45 6.07
CA LEU A 25 15.81 18.71 5.39
C LEU A 25 14.42 19.26 5.71
N THR A 26 14.14 19.57 6.98
CA THR A 26 12.86 20.15 7.40
C THR A 26 12.64 21.54 6.82
N ILE A 27 13.66 22.39 6.76
CA ILE A 27 13.58 23.71 6.11
C ILE A 27 13.29 23.55 4.61
N VAL A 28 14.00 22.67 3.91
CA VAL A 28 13.81 22.43 2.46
C VAL A 28 12.39 21.93 2.17
N VAL A 29 11.90 20.95 2.94
CA VAL A 29 10.53 20.44 2.80
C VAL A 29 9.50 21.54 3.05
N THR A 30 9.70 22.36 4.08
CA THR A 30 8.80 23.48 4.41
C THR A 30 8.77 24.51 3.28
N VAL A 31 9.92 24.90 2.73
CA VAL A 31 10.02 25.84 1.60
C VAL A 31 9.33 25.28 0.35
N LEU A 32 9.48 23.98 0.06
CA LEU A 32 8.82 23.33 -1.07
C LEU A 32 7.29 23.30 -0.89
N LEU A 33 6.80 23.03 0.32
CA LEU A 33 5.37 23.05 0.64
C LEU A 33 4.78 24.46 0.54
N VAL A 34 5.49 25.48 1.04
CA VAL A 34 5.08 26.89 0.94
C VAL A 34 5.07 27.36 -0.52
N ARG A 35 6.11 27.05 -1.32
CA ARG A 35 6.14 27.37 -2.76
C ARG A 35 5.00 26.69 -3.52
N LYS A 36 4.69 25.44 -3.20
CA LYS A 36 3.55 24.71 -3.79
C LYS A 36 2.22 25.38 -3.43
N HIS A 37 2.07 25.82 -2.18
CA HIS A 37 0.86 26.51 -1.72
C HIS A 37 0.68 27.88 -2.39
N LEU A 38 1.75 28.67 -2.51
CA LEU A 38 1.74 29.97 -3.18
C LEU A 38 1.43 29.86 -4.68
N LYS A 39 1.98 28.84 -5.37
CA LYS A 39 1.69 28.58 -6.78
C LYS A 39 0.22 28.19 -7.02
N ASN A 40 -0.44 27.62 -6.01
CA ASN A 40 -1.86 27.26 -6.08
C ASN A 40 -2.80 28.45 -5.84
N LYS A 41 -2.33 29.53 -5.21
CA LYS A 41 -3.14 30.72 -4.88
C LYS A 41 -3.21 31.75 -6.01
N ASN A 42 -2.25 31.73 -6.95
CA ASN A 42 -2.11 32.73 -8.02
C ASN A 42 -2.71 32.32 -9.39
N ASN A 43 -3.72 31.46 -9.42
CA ASN A 43 -4.38 31.09 -10.69
C ASN A 43 -5.81 31.68 -10.77
N PRO A 44 -6.06 32.74 -11.55
CA PRO A 44 -7.39 33.34 -11.67
C PRO A 44 -8.28 32.57 -12.67
N LYS A 45 -9.52 32.26 -12.24
CA LYS A 45 -10.72 32.02 -13.08
C LYS A 45 -11.38 33.39 -13.34
N ASN A 46 -12.09 33.77 -14.41
CA ASN A 46 -12.71 33.19 -15.62
C ASN A 46 -13.04 34.40 -16.56
N GLU A 47 -13.28 34.18 -17.86
CA GLU A 47 -14.43 34.70 -18.67
C GLU A 47 -14.24 34.37 -20.18
N THR A 48 -14.97 33.40 -20.74
CA THR A 48 -16.25 33.47 -21.51
C THR A 48 -16.11 33.95 -22.97
N VAL A 49 -16.20 33.02 -23.94
CA VAL A 49 -16.74 33.28 -25.29
C VAL A 49 -17.57 32.08 -25.77
N VAL A 50 -18.63 32.42 -26.50
CA VAL A 50 -19.89 31.73 -26.80
C VAL A 50 -19.80 30.53 -27.78
N GLN A 51 -20.69 29.56 -27.51
CA GLN A 51 -21.28 28.45 -28.28
C GLN A 51 -20.85 28.14 -29.74
N LYS A 52 -20.62 26.85 -30.00
CA LYS A 52 -21.34 26.09 -31.04
C LYS A 52 -21.56 24.63 -30.62
N SER A 53 -22.71 24.12 -31.02
CA SER A 53 -23.29 22.79 -30.73
C SER A 53 -22.42 21.63 -31.20
N ASP A 54 -22.36 20.54 -30.43
CA ASP A 54 -22.82 19.21 -30.88
C ASP A 54 -22.69 18.12 -29.79
N LYS A 55 -23.73 17.28 -29.72
CA LYS A 55 -23.90 15.98 -29.00
C LYS A 55 -23.33 15.85 -27.57
N LYS A 56 -24.22 16.08 -26.59
CA LYS A 56 -24.14 15.56 -25.23
C LYS A 56 -23.85 14.06 -25.23
N THR A 57 -22.67 13.67 -24.75
CA THR A 57 -22.53 12.42 -23.99
C THR A 57 -22.59 12.83 -22.53
N GLU A 58 -23.71 12.57 -21.85
CA GLU A 58 -23.87 12.91 -20.44
C GLU A 58 -22.87 12.10 -19.60
N THR A 59 -21.78 12.74 -19.20
CA THR A 59 -20.94 12.23 -18.10
C THR A 59 -21.74 12.36 -16.82
N VAL A 60 -22.44 11.28 -16.45
CA VAL A 60 -23.09 11.12 -15.15
C VAL A 60 -22.05 11.41 -14.07
N LYS A 61 -22.32 12.40 -13.22
CA LYS A 61 -21.49 12.65 -12.04
C LYS A 61 -21.53 11.39 -11.16
N PRO A 62 -20.39 10.89 -10.68
CA PRO A 62 -20.38 9.66 -9.90
C PRO A 62 -21.19 9.82 -8.62
N ASP A 63 -22.17 8.95 -8.43
CA ASP A 63 -22.88 8.86 -7.16
C ASP A 63 -21.93 8.31 -6.08
N LYS A 64 -21.73 9.10 -5.02
CA LYS A 64 -20.87 8.73 -3.90
C LYS A 64 -21.46 7.58 -3.06
N SER A 65 -22.75 7.28 -3.21
CA SER A 65 -23.45 6.20 -2.50
C SER A 65 -23.18 4.80 -3.09
N VAL A 66 -22.50 4.71 -4.24
CA VAL A 66 -22.30 3.46 -4.97
C VAL A 66 -21.53 2.43 -4.15
N ASN A 67 -22.15 1.29 -3.87
CA ASN A 67 -21.52 0.15 -3.20
C ASN A 67 -20.50 -0.54 -4.11
N LEU A 68 -19.21 -0.30 -3.86
CA LEU A 68 -18.11 -0.88 -4.64
C LEU A 68 -17.77 -2.32 -4.29
N LYS A 69 -18.36 -2.89 -3.23
CA LYS A 69 -18.21 -4.33 -2.98
C LYS A 69 -18.89 -5.15 -4.06
N HIS A 70 -19.89 -4.59 -4.75
CA HIS A 70 -20.53 -5.22 -5.89
C HIS A 70 -19.64 -5.14 -7.15
N TYR A 71 -19.43 -6.27 -7.82
CA TYR A 71 -18.47 -6.39 -8.93
C TYR A 71 -18.76 -5.42 -10.08
N SER A 72 -20.03 -5.29 -10.48
CA SER A 72 -20.43 -4.40 -11.60
C SER A 72 -20.10 -2.92 -11.33
N ASN A 73 -20.12 -2.50 -10.07
CA ASN A 73 -19.80 -1.12 -9.70
C ASN A 73 -18.29 -0.91 -9.66
N PHE A 74 -17.57 -1.88 -9.09
CA PHE A 74 -16.12 -1.85 -9.03
C PHE A 74 -15.46 -1.86 -10.42
N ILE A 75 -15.95 -2.69 -11.34
CA ILE A 75 -15.34 -2.86 -12.66
C ILE A 75 -15.38 -1.58 -13.51
N VAL A 76 -16.42 -0.76 -13.34
CA VAL A 76 -16.54 0.55 -14.02
C VAL A 76 -15.41 1.48 -13.58
N ILE A 77 -15.15 1.55 -12.28
CA ILE A 77 -14.04 2.35 -11.73
C ILE A 77 -12.69 1.79 -12.19
N ALA A 78 -12.51 0.47 -12.10
CA ALA A 78 -11.25 -0.19 -12.44
C ALA A 78 -10.88 -0.01 -13.92
N LYS A 79 -11.84 -0.15 -14.84
CA LYS A 79 -11.63 0.12 -16.28
C LYS A 79 -11.28 1.58 -16.55
N LYS A 80 -11.92 2.51 -15.84
CA LYS A 80 -11.57 3.93 -16.00
C LYS A 80 -10.14 4.23 -15.51
N ILE A 81 -9.71 3.60 -14.42
CA ILE A 81 -8.31 3.68 -13.95
C ILE A 81 -7.36 3.14 -15.02
N GLU A 82 -7.66 1.99 -15.63
CA GLU A 82 -6.86 1.43 -16.73
C GLU A 82 -6.72 2.41 -17.91
N GLU A 83 -7.81 3.05 -18.35
CA GLU A 83 -7.75 4.09 -19.40
C GLU A 83 -6.86 5.28 -19.02
N LEU A 84 -6.90 5.70 -17.75
CA LEU A 84 -6.10 6.81 -17.26
C LEU A 84 -4.61 6.43 -17.21
N TYR A 85 -4.28 5.20 -16.83
CA TYR A 85 -2.89 4.70 -16.90
C TYR A 85 -2.34 4.65 -18.34
N LYS A 86 -3.20 4.54 -19.36
CA LYS A 86 -2.78 4.57 -20.78
C LYS A 86 -2.49 5.98 -21.29
N THR A 87 -3.04 7.02 -20.65
CA THR A 87 -3.07 8.39 -21.19
C THR A 87 -2.44 9.44 -20.29
N SER A 88 -2.26 9.16 -19.00
CA SER A 88 -1.83 10.15 -18.01
C SER A 88 -1.07 9.51 -16.83
N ASP A 89 -0.52 10.36 -15.96
CA ASP A 89 0.24 9.98 -14.77
C ASP A 89 -0.69 9.69 -13.56
N ASP A 90 -0.09 9.31 -12.42
CA ASP A 90 -0.77 9.04 -11.16
C ASP A 90 -1.71 10.18 -10.70
N ALA A 91 -1.51 11.42 -11.17
CA ALA A 91 -2.33 12.56 -10.77
C ALA A 91 -3.73 12.50 -11.39
N ALA A 92 -3.89 12.00 -12.62
CA ALA A 92 -5.21 11.83 -13.22
C ALA A 92 -6.03 10.76 -12.51
N VAL A 93 -5.40 9.63 -12.19
CA VAL A 93 -6.01 8.55 -11.37
C VAL A 93 -6.41 9.08 -10.00
N THR A 94 -5.55 9.89 -9.38
CA THR A 94 -5.83 10.51 -8.07
C THR A 94 -7.07 11.42 -8.15
N ARG A 95 -7.12 12.36 -9.10
CA ARG A 95 -8.28 13.26 -9.27
C ARG A 95 -9.57 12.51 -9.57
N TYR A 96 -9.48 11.46 -10.37
CA TYR A 96 -10.62 10.61 -10.68
C TYR A 96 -11.16 9.95 -9.40
N LEU A 97 -10.31 9.32 -8.60
CA LEU A 97 -10.71 8.69 -7.34
C LEU A 97 -11.23 9.69 -6.30
N GLU A 98 -10.62 10.87 -6.20
CA GLU A 98 -11.10 11.97 -5.34
C GLU A 98 -12.52 12.41 -5.72
N SER A 99 -12.85 12.44 -7.03
CA SER A 99 -14.22 12.74 -7.49
C SER A 99 -15.25 11.70 -7.04
N PHE A 100 -14.81 10.46 -6.79
CA PHE A 100 -15.61 9.35 -6.24
C PHE A 100 -15.61 9.31 -4.71
N GLY A 101 -15.03 10.30 -4.04
CA GLY A 101 -14.98 10.40 -2.58
C GLY A 101 -13.82 9.66 -1.91
N PHE A 102 -12.90 9.07 -2.68
CA PHE A 102 -11.70 8.50 -2.10
C PHE A 102 -10.75 9.58 -1.60
N THR A 103 -10.13 9.33 -0.46
CA THR A 103 -9.01 10.12 0.05
C THR A 103 -7.73 9.33 -0.15
N ARG A 104 -6.71 9.96 -0.71
CA ARG A 104 -5.39 9.34 -0.86
C ARG A 104 -4.78 9.11 0.53
N SER A 105 -4.42 7.87 0.81
CA SER A 105 -3.73 7.44 2.02
C SER A 105 -2.27 7.14 1.69
N TYR A 106 -1.35 7.31 2.64
CA TYR A 106 0.07 6.85 2.64
C TYR A 106 0.75 6.66 1.26
N ILE A 107 1.72 7.52 0.93
CA ILE A 107 2.50 7.38 -0.32
C ILE A 107 3.63 6.36 -0.10
N VAL A 108 3.59 5.25 -0.82
CA VAL A 108 4.74 4.35 -1.02
C VAL A 108 5.11 4.40 -2.50
N SER A 109 6.39 4.43 -2.83
CA SER A 109 6.93 4.87 -4.14
C SER A 109 6.48 4.09 -5.38
N MET A 110 5.67 3.03 -5.26
CA MET A 110 5.12 2.26 -6.39
C MET A 110 3.68 1.78 -6.16
N THR A 111 3.01 2.27 -5.12
CA THR A 111 1.65 1.84 -4.74
C THR A 111 0.82 3.04 -4.37
N LEU A 112 -0.34 3.18 -5.02
CA LEU A 112 -1.32 4.20 -4.67
C LEU A 112 -2.35 3.58 -3.74
N LEU A 113 -2.56 4.23 -2.59
CA LEU A 113 -3.51 3.79 -1.57
C LEU A 113 -4.60 4.84 -1.41
N PHE A 114 -5.84 4.37 -1.33
CA PHE A 114 -7.01 5.21 -1.24
C PHE A 114 -8.01 4.62 -0.26
N THR A 115 -8.71 5.46 0.48
CA THR A 115 -9.74 5.05 1.43
C THR A 115 -11.03 5.81 1.15
N ARG A 116 -12.16 5.12 1.25
CA ARG A 116 -13.49 5.72 1.20
C ARG A 116 -14.41 4.92 2.10
N ASP A 117 -15.15 5.57 2.99
CA ASP A 117 -16.10 4.92 3.90
C ASP A 117 -15.47 3.73 4.65
N ASP A 118 -15.92 2.50 4.35
CA ASP A 118 -15.48 1.22 4.91
C ASP A 118 -14.59 0.40 3.96
N VAL A 119 -14.15 0.99 2.84
CA VAL A 119 -13.30 0.34 1.84
C VAL A 119 -11.92 0.99 1.71
N PHE A 120 -10.95 0.15 1.35
CA PHE A 120 -9.58 0.49 1.03
C PHE A 120 -9.26 0.01 -0.39
N LEU A 121 -8.78 0.91 -1.24
CA LEU A 121 -8.41 0.64 -2.62
C LEU A 121 -6.89 0.78 -2.76
N LYS A 122 -6.24 -0.29 -3.19
CA LYS A 122 -4.80 -0.36 -3.47
C LYS A 122 -4.59 -0.56 -4.97
N ILE A 123 -3.78 0.29 -5.59
CA ILE A 123 -3.26 0.15 -6.94
C ILE A 123 -1.76 -0.13 -6.83
N SER A 124 -1.31 -1.28 -7.31
CA SER A 124 0.09 -1.71 -7.17
C SER A 124 0.68 -2.22 -8.47
N HIS A 125 1.98 -2.03 -8.59
CA HIS A 125 2.83 -2.58 -9.64
C HIS A 125 3.53 -3.82 -9.06
N PRO A 126 3.03 -5.05 -9.29
CA PRO A 126 3.55 -6.23 -8.64
C PRO A 126 4.99 -6.52 -9.06
N ILE A 127 5.77 -7.06 -8.13
CA ILE A 127 7.17 -7.45 -8.37
C ILE A 127 7.18 -8.73 -9.21
N THR A 128 7.48 -8.60 -10.50
CA THR A 128 7.47 -9.72 -11.46
C THR A 128 8.61 -10.71 -11.26
N LYS A 129 9.65 -10.35 -10.49
CA LYS A 129 10.81 -11.21 -10.21
C LYS A 129 10.53 -12.30 -9.16
N VAL A 130 9.40 -12.22 -8.44
CA VAL A 130 9.05 -13.21 -7.42
C VAL A 130 8.34 -14.39 -8.07
N ILE A 131 9.00 -15.54 -8.10
CA ILE A 131 8.43 -16.80 -8.60
C ILE A 131 7.33 -17.29 -7.66
N ASN A 132 6.25 -17.84 -8.21
CA ASN A 132 5.07 -18.34 -7.46
C ASN A 132 4.43 -17.29 -6.55
N ARG A 133 4.51 -16.01 -6.91
CA ARG A 133 3.88 -14.93 -6.15
C ARG A 133 2.38 -15.20 -5.98
N VAL A 134 1.87 -14.95 -4.78
CA VAL A 134 0.42 -14.91 -4.54
C VAL A 134 -0.17 -13.74 -5.34
N ASP A 135 -1.16 -14.03 -6.18
CA ASP A 135 -1.85 -13.03 -6.99
C ASP A 135 -3.11 -12.48 -6.29
N CYS A 136 -3.65 -11.38 -6.83
CA CYS A 136 -4.83 -10.71 -6.26
C CYS A 136 -6.09 -11.59 -6.27
N GLU A 137 -6.19 -12.55 -7.18
CA GLU A 137 -7.27 -13.52 -7.25
C GLU A 137 -7.21 -14.51 -6.07
N THR A 138 -6.04 -15.07 -5.81
CA THR A 138 -5.78 -15.92 -4.64
C THR A 138 -6.08 -15.15 -3.35
N ILE A 139 -5.64 -13.89 -3.24
CA ILE A 139 -5.89 -13.04 -2.06
C ILE A 139 -7.39 -12.84 -1.83
N LYS A 140 -8.19 -12.57 -2.88
CA LYS A 140 -9.65 -12.42 -2.76
C LYS A 140 -10.34 -13.65 -2.16
N ASN A 141 -9.80 -14.84 -2.43
CA ASN A 141 -10.34 -16.10 -1.94
C ASN A 141 -9.92 -16.44 -0.50
N LEU A 142 -9.06 -15.64 0.13
CA LEU A 142 -8.72 -15.83 1.54
C LEU A 142 -9.86 -15.34 2.43
N LYS A 143 -10.36 -16.22 3.31
CA LYS A 143 -11.45 -15.93 4.25
C LYS A 143 -11.07 -16.37 5.66
N HIS A 144 -10.60 -15.40 6.45
CA HIS A 144 -10.19 -15.63 7.83
C HIS A 144 -10.25 -14.33 8.65
N PRO A 145 -10.67 -14.34 9.93
CA PRO A 145 -10.78 -13.14 10.75
C PRO A 145 -9.45 -12.36 10.90
N ASN A 146 -8.32 -13.06 10.89
CA ASN A 146 -6.97 -12.46 11.03
C ASN A 146 -6.23 -12.25 9.70
N ILE A 147 -6.91 -12.34 8.56
CA ILE A 147 -6.41 -11.96 7.24
C ILE A 147 -7.27 -10.80 6.72
N ILE A 148 -6.67 -9.89 5.95
CA ILE A 148 -7.44 -8.85 5.25
C ILE A 148 -8.49 -9.45 4.33
N GLU A 149 -9.71 -8.95 4.43
CA GLU A 149 -10.77 -9.29 3.49
C GLU A 149 -10.67 -8.43 2.24
N THR A 150 -10.37 -9.07 1.12
CA THR A 150 -10.46 -8.47 -0.21
C THR A 150 -11.82 -8.78 -0.82
N TYR A 151 -12.55 -7.73 -1.20
CA TYR A 151 -13.87 -7.81 -1.82
C TYR A 151 -13.76 -8.01 -3.32
N GLN A 152 -12.92 -7.21 -4.00
CA GLN A 152 -12.78 -7.23 -5.46
C GLN A 152 -11.33 -7.01 -5.88
N TYR A 153 -11.01 -7.47 -7.10
CA TYR A 153 -9.74 -7.21 -7.75
C TYR A 153 -9.94 -6.96 -9.25
N TYR A 154 -8.98 -6.26 -9.87
CA TYR A 154 -8.87 -6.10 -11.31
C TYR A 154 -7.39 -6.06 -11.69
N LYS A 155 -7.04 -6.70 -12.81
CA LYS A 155 -5.67 -6.75 -13.33
C LYS A 155 -5.66 -6.30 -14.79
N PHE A 156 -4.65 -5.53 -15.16
CA PHE A 156 -4.42 -5.12 -16.54
C PHE A 156 -2.93 -4.90 -16.77
N THR A 157 -2.55 -4.72 -18.04
CA THR A 157 -1.18 -4.37 -18.43
C THR A 157 -1.17 -2.91 -18.87
N ALA A 158 -0.27 -2.13 -18.28
CA ALA A 158 -0.02 -0.75 -18.66
C ALA A 158 1.29 -0.65 -19.46
N ASN A 159 1.41 0.42 -20.25
CA ASN A 159 2.59 0.71 -21.03
C ASN A 159 3.32 1.90 -20.39
N ASN A 160 4.62 1.77 -20.20
CA ASN A 160 5.44 2.93 -19.86
C ASN A 160 5.64 3.77 -21.14
N SER A 161 5.12 4.99 -21.15
CA SER A 161 5.18 5.86 -22.34
C SER A 161 6.62 6.21 -22.74
N VAL A 162 7.54 6.24 -21.78
CA VAL A 162 8.97 6.58 -21.94
C VAL A 162 9.78 5.37 -22.41
N THR A 163 9.73 4.26 -21.67
CA THR A 163 10.54 3.06 -21.97
C THR A 163 9.90 2.13 -22.98
N LYS A 164 8.62 2.36 -23.34
CA LYS A 164 7.78 1.47 -24.17
C LYS A 164 7.65 0.04 -23.62
N THR A 165 8.05 -0.19 -22.38
CA THR A 165 7.93 -1.50 -21.72
C THR A 165 6.54 -1.68 -21.13
N GLN A 166 6.03 -2.89 -21.20
CA GLN A 166 4.80 -3.28 -20.54
C GLN A 166 5.06 -3.64 -19.08
N TYR A 167 4.11 -3.32 -18.20
CA TYR A 167 4.15 -3.75 -16.81
C TYR A 167 2.75 -4.07 -16.29
N PRO A 168 2.62 -5.08 -15.41
CA PRO A 168 1.35 -5.42 -14.80
C PRO A 168 0.91 -4.33 -13.80
N VAL A 169 -0.40 -4.14 -13.69
CA VAL A 169 -1.04 -3.33 -12.65
C VAL A 169 -2.16 -4.15 -12.03
N GLU A 170 -2.23 -4.11 -10.70
CA GLU A 170 -3.28 -4.76 -9.93
C GLU A 170 -4.01 -3.73 -9.07
N ILE A 171 -5.33 -3.75 -9.14
CA ILE A 171 -6.24 -2.99 -8.29
C ILE A 171 -6.93 -3.97 -7.36
N THR A 172 -6.90 -3.70 -6.06
CA THR A 172 -7.63 -4.47 -5.05
C THR A 172 -8.51 -3.54 -4.23
N LEU A 173 -9.75 -3.97 -3.99
CA LEU A 173 -10.68 -3.32 -3.07
C LEU A 173 -10.86 -4.25 -1.86
N SER A 174 -10.48 -3.77 -0.69
CA SER A 174 -10.49 -4.52 0.56
C SER A 174 -11.23 -3.76 1.64
N GLU A 175 -11.45 -4.43 2.77
CA GLU A 175 -11.94 -3.77 3.97
C GLU A 175 -10.99 -2.65 4.42
N LYS A 176 -11.56 -1.55 4.91
CA LYS A 176 -10.78 -0.51 5.58
C LYS A 176 -10.35 -1.02 6.95
N LEU A 177 -9.05 -0.89 7.22
CA LEU A 177 -8.41 -1.26 8.48
C LEU A 177 -7.78 -0.03 9.13
N ASN A 178 -7.61 -0.10 10.44
CA ASN A 178 -6.90 0.92 11.21
C ASN A 178 -5.45 0.49 11.38
N GLN A 179 -4.54 1.47 11.40
CA GLN A 179 -3.13 1.20 11.65
C GLN A 179 -2.96 0.56 13.02
N PHE A 180 -2.25 -0.56 13.08
CA PHE A 180 -1.77 -1.12 14.33
C PHE A 180 -0.55 -0.31 14.77
N THR A 181 -0.63 0.33 15.93
CA THR A 181 0.51 1.03 16.53
C THR A 181 0.85 0.33 17.83
N TRP A 182 2.06 -0.24 17.87
CA TRP A 182 2.60 -0.78 19.10
C TRP A 182 2.96 0.37 20.04
N LYS A 183 2.23 0.53 21.14
CA LYS A 183 2.52 1.54 22.17
C LYS A 183 3.07 0.92 23.46
N GLY A 184 3.55 -0.32 23.38
CA GLY A 184 3.69 -1.19 24.56
C GLY A 184 2.37 -1.85 24.92
N GLY A 185 2.43 -2.82 25.83
CA GLY A 185 1.29 -3.58 26.29
C GLY A 185 1.71 -4.52 27.41
N ASP A 186 0.75 -4.95 28.22
CA ASP A 186 0.99 -6.03 29.18
C ASP A 186 1.15 -7.38 28.46
N HIS A 187 1.53 -8.40 29.23
CA HIS A 187 1.68 -9.77 28.69
C HIS A 187 0.38 -10.29 28.06
N ALA A 188 -0.79 -9.87 28.57
CA ALA A 188 -2.08 -10.27 28.02
C ALA A 188 -2.30 -9.69 26.60
N HIS A 189 -1.98 -8.41 26.39
CA HIS A 189 -2.07 -7.76 25.09
C HIS A 189 -1.09 -8.39 24.08
N ILE A 190 0.16 -8.64 24.48
CA ILE A 190 1.15 -9.35 23.64
C ILE A 190 0.59 -10.70 23.22
N LYS A 191 0.10 -11.51 24.17
CA LYS A 191 -0.44 -12.84 23.91
C LYS A 191 -1.62 -12.81 22.95
N MET A 192 -2.51 -11.83 23.08
CA MET A 192 -3.66 -11.65 22.20
C MET A 192 -3.24 -11.29 20.77
N VAL A 193 -2.30 -10.36 20.60
CA VAL A 193 -1.76 -9.99 19.28
C VAL A 193 -1.07 -11.20 18.64
N MET A 194 -0.22 -11.91 19.40
CA MET A 194 0.47 -13.09 18.90
C MET A 194 -0.50 -14.20 18.50
N LYS A 195 -1.56 -14.42 19.28
CA LYS A 195 -2.61 -15.38 18.95
C LYS A 195 -3.24 -15.07 17.59
N ASP A 196 -3.67 -13.84 17.37
CA ASP A 196 -4.27 -13.42 16.10
C ASP A 196 -3.33 -13.65 14.90
N VAL A 197 -2.06 -13.26 15.05
CA VAL A 197 -1.06 -13.43 13.99
C VAL A 197 -0.82 -14.91 13.70
N LEU A 198 -0.69 -15.75 14.74
CA LEU A 198 -0.46 -17.18 14.59
C LEU A 198 -1.68 -17.90 13.98
N GLU A 199 -2.90 -17.52 14.34
CA GLU A 199 -4.13 -18.06 13.73
C GLU A 199 -4.20 -17.71 12.23
N GLY A 200 -3.88 -16.46 11.87
CA GLY A 200 -3.76 -16.06 10.47
C GLY A 200 -2.70 -16.83 9.70
N LEU A 201 -1.51 -17.03 10.29
CA LEU A 201 -0.43 -17.80 9.68
C LEU A 201 -0.77 -19.28 9.52
N ALA A 202 -1.39 -19.90 10.53
CA ALA A 202 -1.86 -21.28 10.46
C ALA A 202 -2.87 -21.44 9.31
N TYR A 203 -3.81 -20.50 9.17
CA TYR A 203 -4.72 -20.48 8.04
C TYR A 203 -3.98 -20.40 6.69
N LEU A 204 -3.03 -19.48 6.53
CA LEU A 204 -2.25 -19.38 5.28
C LEU A 204 -1.47 -20.65 4.96
N GLN A 205 -0.94 -21.33 5.98
CA GLN A 205 -0.25 -22.61 5.83
C GLN A 205 -1.19 -23.68 5.26
N THR A 206 -2.47 -23.73 5.65
CA THR A 206 -3.45 -24.65 5.04
C THR A 206 -3.68 -24.37 3.54
N LYS A 207 -3.36 -23.16 3.08
CA LYS A 207 -3.43 -22.75 1.67
C LYS A 207 -2.09 -22.84 0.96
N ARG A 208 -1.08 -23.42 1.60
CA ARG A 208 0.32 -23.48 1.13
C ARG A 208 0.90 -22.10 0.81
N ILE A 209 0.44 -21.05 1.50
CA ILE A 209 0.92 -19.68 1.32
C ILE A 209 1.95 -19.35 2.39
N ILE A 210 3.12 -18.91 1.97
CA ILE A 210 4.15 -18.35 2.84
C ILE A 210 4.07 -16.82 2.71
N HIS A 211 3.62 -16.14 3.78
CA HIS A 211 3.37 -14.69 3.74
C HIS A 211 4.63 -13.88 3.45
N ASN A 212 5.78 -14.32 3.98
CA ASN A 212 7.10 -13.74 3.75
C ASN A 212 7.33 -12.31 4.28
N GLY A 213 6.30 -11.52 4.55
CA GLY A 213 6.42 -10.14 5.01
C GLY A 213 5.85 -9.89 6.40
N ILE A 214 5.93 -10.84 7.35
CA ILE A 214 5.36 -10.64 8.69
C ILE A 214 6.21 -9.63 9.47
N LEU A 215 5.74 -8.39 9.52
CA LEU A 215 6.39 -7.23 10.14
C LEU A 215 5.30 -6.37 10.78
N PRO A 216 5.57 -5.57 11.83
CA PRO A 216 4.56 -4.71 12.46
C PRO A 216 3.82 -3.77 11.49
N VAL A 217 4.50 -3.28 10.46
CA VAL A 217 3.93 -2.45 9.37
C VAL A 217 2.88 -3.20 8.53
N ASN A 218 2.96 -4.53 8.46
CA ASN A 218 2.03 -5.40 7.74
C ASN A 218 0.98 -6.04 8.67
N LEU A 219 0.85 -5.51 9.88
CA LEU A 219 -0.24 -5.80 10.79
C LEU A 219 -1.15 -4.58 10.84
N MET A 220 -2.44 -4.79 10.67
CA MET A 220 -3.46 -3.77 10.90
C MET A 220 -4.51 -4.33 11.85
N GLN A 221 -5.45 -3.48 12.26
CA GLN A 221 -6.47 -3.88 13.22
C GLN A 221 -7.86 -3.42 12.82
N LYS A 222 -8.86 -4.18 13.24
CA LYS A 222 -10.28 -3.85 13.05
C LYS A 222 -11.09 -4.24 14.26
N TRP A 223 -12.02 -3.38 14.65
CA TRP A 223 -13.00 -3.69 15.69
C TRP A 223 -13.92 -4.82 15.22
N ASN A 224 -14.03 -5.88 16.02
CA ASN A 224 -14.87 -7.05 15.72
C ASN A 224 -16.14 -7.14 16.60
N GLY A 225 -16.46 -6.08 17.35
CA GLY A 225 -17.56 -6.07 18.31
C GLY A 225 -17.11 -6.19 19.78
N ALA A 226 -15.98 -6.86 20.03
CA ALA A 226 -15.46 -7.08 21.39
C ALA A 226 -14.07 -6.47 21.60
N ARG A 227 -13.22 -6.53 20.58
CA ARG A 227 -11.84 -6.01 20.62
C ARG A 227 -11.36 -5.62 19.24
N ASN A 228 -10.17 -5.00 19.18
CA ASN A 228 -9.43 -4.86 17.94
C ASN A 228 -8.74 -6.19 17.60
N ALA A 229 -9.22 -6.87 16.56
CA ALA A 229 -8.59 -8.06 16.02
C ALA A 229 -7.46 -7.65 15.07
N ILE A 230 -6.31 -8.32 15.19
CA ILE A 230 -5.17 -8.11 14.30
C ILE A 230 -5.39 -8.87 13.00
N LYS A 231 -5.09 -8.20 11.89
CA LYS A 231 -5.19 -8.72 10.54
C LYS A 231 -3.85 -8.58 9.82
N ILE A 232 -3.39 -9.67 9.22
CA ILE A 232 -2.23 -9.70 8.34
C ILE A 232 -2.62 -9.08 7.00
N ILE A 233 -1.78 -8.15 6.53
CA ILE A 233 -1.95 -7.43 5.27
C ILE A 233 -0.70 -7.59 4.39
N ASP A 234 -0.84 -7.15 3.14
CA ASP A 234 0.25 -6.96 2.17
C ASP A 234 1.02 -8.22 1.76
N PHE A 235 0.45 -8.93 0.78
CA PHE A 235 0.97 -10.18 0.22
C PHE A 235 1.99 -9.97 -0.92
N VAL A 236 2.56 -8.77 -1.09
CA VAL A 236 3.38 -8.43 -2.27
C VAL A 236 4.62 -9.31 -2.46
N VAL A 237 5.16 -9.86 -1.36
CA VAL A 237 6.29 -10.81 -1.35
C VAL A 237 5.87 -12.24 -0.97
N SER A 238 4.57 -12.48 -0.79
CA SER A 238 4.07 -13.82 -0.46
C SER A 238 4.18 -14.75 -1.64
N VAL A 239 4.40 -16.02 -1.36
CA VAL A 239 4.54 -17.07 -2.38
C VAL A 239 3.67 -18.27 -2.05
N ILE A 240 3.23 -18.97 -3.09
CA ILE A 240 2.61 -20.28 -3.00
C ILE A 240 3.74 -21.32 -3.02
N LEU A 241 3.77 -22.17 -1.99
CA LEU A 241 4.68 -23.31 -1.92
C LEU A 241 4.16 -24.42 -2.86
N PRO A 242 4.93 -24.80 -3.90
CA PRO A 242 4.51 -25.85 -4.84
C PRO A 242 4.15 -27.14 -4.12
N GLU A 243 3.24 -27.93 -4.68
CA GLU A 243 2.86 -29.22 -4.09
C GLU A 243 4.07 -30.15 -3.92
N GLY A 244 4.09 -30.93 -2.84
CA GLY A 244 5.21 -31.80 -2.49
C GLY A 244 6.43 -31.09 -1.90
N GLU A 245 6.60 -29.79 -2.14
CA GLU A 245 7.71 -29.03 -1.57
C GLU A 245 7.48 -28.69 -0.10
N THR A 246 8.57 -28.64 0.65
CA THR A 246 8.61 -28.18 2.05
C THR A 246 9.41 -26.89 2.22
N ILE A 247 10.19 -26.51 1.20
CA ILE A 247 11.10 -25.36 1.20
C ILE A 247 10.95 -24.64 -0.15
N ILE A 248 11.09 -23.31 -0.14
CA ILE A 248 11.23 -22.51 -1.36
C ILE A 248 12.40 -21.53 -1.21
N ARG A 249 13.21 -21.38 -2.26
CA ARG A 249 14.26 -20.35 -2.29
C ARG A 249 13.63 -18.98 -2.47
N LEU A 250 13.79 -18.14 -1.46
CA LEU A 250 13.21 -16.81 -1.43
C LEU A 250 14.15 -15.79 -2.06
N TRP A 251 13.62 -14.89 -2.87
CA TRP A 251 14.39 -13.78 -3.43
C TRP A 251 14.74 -12.75 -2.35
N LYS A 252 15.85 -12.03 -2.52
CA LYS A 252 16.32 -10.95 -1.62
C LYS A 252 15.42 -9.71 -1.71
N THR A 253 14.17 -9.80 -1.24
CA THR A 253 13.22 -8.67 -1.21
C THR A 253 12.96 -8.17 0.22
N ARG A 254 13.64 -8.72 1.22
CA ARG A 254 13.41 -8.39 2.64
C ARG A 254 14.61 -7.70 3.27
N PRO A 255 14.37 -6.85 4.28
CA PRO A 255 15.44 -6.40 5.17
C PRO A 255 16.13 -7.60 5.83
N SER A 256 17.46 -7.67 5.73
CA SER A 256 18.25 -8.80 6.24
C SER A 256 18.09 -9.00 7.75
N TRP A 257 17.86 -7.93 8.51
CA TRP A 257 17.65 -7.97 9.97
C TRP A 257 16.34 -8.62 10.42
N TRP A 258 15.45 -8.97 9.48
CA TRP A 258 14.16 -9.61 9.77
C TRP A 258 14.02 -10.99 9.12
N ALA A 259 15.03 -11.40 8.36
CA ALA A 259 15.07 -12.72 7.77
C ALA A 259 15.52 -13.74 8.82
N ALA A 260 14.86 -14.90 8.81
CA ALA A 260 15.29 -16.03 9.62
C ALA A 260 16.73 -16.45 9.23
N PRO A 261 17.56 -16.92 10.16
CA PRO A 261 18.99 -17.17 9.93
C PRO A 261 19.26 -18.10 8.74
N GLU A 262 18.45 -19.15 8.57
CA GLU A 262 18.54 -20.10 7.46
C GLU A 262 18.36 -19.44 6.07
N LEU A 263 17.65 -18.31 6.00
CA LEU A 263 17.47 -17.53 4.77
C LEU A 263 18.63 -16.58 4.48
N VAL A 264 19.46 -16.29 5.48
CA VAL A 264 20.60 -15.37 5.37
C VAL A 264 21.91 -16.12 5.16
N ILE A 265 22.03 -17.30 5.78
CA ILE A 265 23.26 -18.11 5.83
C ILE A 265 23.47 -18.91 4.53
N ASN A 266 22.41 -19.41 3.89
CA ASN A 266 22.50 -20.18 2.64
C ASN A 266 22.51 -19.26 1.39
N LYS A 267 23.57 -18.46 1.23
CA LYS A 267 23.82 -17.67 0.01
C LYS A 267 24.68 -18.40 -0.99
#